data_AF-A0A7J2V974-F1
#
_entry.id   AF-A0A7J2V974-F1
#
_cell.length_a   1.000
_cell.length_b   1.000
_cell.length_c   1.000
_cell.angle_alpha   90.00
_cell.angle_beta   90.00
_cell.angle_gamma   90.00
#
_symmetry.space_group_name_H-M   'P 1'
#
loop_
_entity.id
_entity.type
_entity.pdbx_description
1 polymer ?
#
loop_
_entity_poly.entity_id
_entity_poly.type
_entity_poly.pdbx_seq_one_letter_code
_entity_poly.pdbx_strand_id
1 'polypeptide(L)'
;MMEEFTRKLTERATRTIREMQGPYLMLLVEYCGVKLLICGRRGEHAYIAKIHLEEDAPSLHCGEVEYSPLGLYVFGKGEEDLALKTLEKIHWVIKSRKNLLCGA
;
A
#
# COMPACT_ATOMS: atom_id res chain seq x y z
N MET A 1 -6.64 -7.24 12.97
CA MET A 1 -5.53 -7.57 12.06
C MET A 1 -6.08 -7.36 10.66
N MET A 2 -5.36 -6.70 9.76
CA MET A 2 -5.86 -6.28 8.43
C MET A 2 -5.74 -7.41 7.39
N GLU A 3 -6.34 -8.56 7.69
CA GLU A 3 -6.18 -9.80 6.93
C GLU A 3 -6.85 -9.72 5.55
N GLU A 4 -8.07 -9.19 5.47
CA GLU A 4 -8.80 -9.11 4.19
C GLU A 4 -8.12 -8.12 3.24
N PHE A 5 -7.57 -7.05 3.81
CA PHE A 5 -6.74 -6.10 3.07
C PHE A 5 -5.49 -6.76 2.48
N THR A 6 -4.76 -7.50 3.31
CA THR A 6 -3.53 -8.20 2.89
C THR A 6 -3.81 -9.24 1.81
N ARG A 7 -4.87 -10.04 1.99
CA ARG A 7 -5.27 -11.09 1.05
C ARG A 7 -5.52 -10.53 -0.34
N LYS A 8 -6.37 -9.50 -0.46
CA LYS A 8 -6.73 -8.89 -1.75
C LYS A 8 -5.54 -8.26 -2.48
N LEU A 9 -4.61 -7.65 -1.76
CA LEU A 9 -3.39 -7.11 -2.37
C LEU A 9 -2.47 -8.24 -2.86
N THR A 10 -2.32 -9.29 -2.06
CA THR A 10 -1.44 -10.43 -2.38
C THR A 10 -1.94 -11.20 -3.60
N GLU A 11 -3.26 -11.36 -3.77
CA GLU A 11 -3.87 -12.04 -4.93
C GLU A 11 -3.52 -11.39 -6.28
N ARG A 12 -3.15 -10.11 -6.28
CA ARG A 12 -2.80 -9.36 -7.49
C ARG A 12 -1.30 -9.09 -7.61
N ALA A 13 -0.51 -9.37 -6.57
CA ALA A 13 0.93 -9.09 -6.52
C ALA A 13 1.74 -10.32 -6.93
N THR A 14 2.89 -10.12 -7.57
CA THR A 14 3.82 -11.22 -7.86
C THR A 14 4.57 -11.67 -6.62
N ARG A 15 4.83 -10.74 -5.70
CA ARG A 15 5.47 -11.00 -4.41
C ARG A 15 4.93 -10.06 -3.35
N THR A 16 4.73 -10.59 -2.15
CA THR A 16 4.34 -9.81 -0.97
C THR A 16 5.19 -10.23 0.22
N ILE A 17 5.80 -9.26 0.90
CA ILE A 17 6.43 -9.42 2.22
C ILE A 17 5.57 -8.62 3.20
N ARG A 18 5.30 -9.18 4.38
CA ARG A 18 4.52 -8.53 5.42
C ARG A 18 5.27 -8.47 6.74
N GLU A 19 5.12 -7.35 7.45
CA GLU A 19 5.67 -7.15 8.78
C GLU A 19 4.70 -6.31 9.62
N MET A 20 4.54 -6.65 10.90
CA MET A 20 3.79 -5.83 11.85
C MET A 20 4.73 -4.89 12.59
N GLN A 21 4.45 -3.59 12.54
CA GLN A 21 5.24 -2.54 13.18
C GLN A 21 4.34 -1.73 14.13
N GLY A 22 4.18 -2.20 15.36
CA GLY A 22 3.24 -1.59 16.32
C GLY A 22 1.81 -1.57 15.75
N PRO A 23 1.16 -0.40 15.58
CA PRO A 23 -0.19 -0.33 15.03
C PRO A 23 -0.24 -0.46 13.49
N TYR A 24 0.91 -0.50 12.82
CA TYR A 24 0.99 -0.57 11.36
C TYR A 24 1.18 -2.00 10.87
N LEU A 25 0.52 -2.29 9.75
CA LEU A 25 0.86 -3.37 8.84
C LEU A 25 1.73 -2.79 7.72
N MET A 26 2.97 -3.25 7.63
CA MET A 26 3.87 -2.95 6.52
C MET A 26 3.77 -4.06 5.48
N LEU A 27 3.58 -3.67 4.22
CA LEU A 27 3.61 -4.57 3.07
C LEU A 27 4.64 -4.05 2.06
N LEU A 28 5.59 -4.90 1.70
CA LEU A 28 6.46 -4.74 0.54
C LEU A 28 5.87 -5.60 -0.58
N VAL A 29 5.30 -4.95 -1.57
CA VAL A 29 4.57 -5.61 -2.67
C VAL A 29 5.24 -5.33 -4.00
N GLU A 30 5.39 -6.38 -4.81
CA GLU A 30 5.79 -6.26 -6.20
C GLU A 30 4.55 -6.40 -7.09
N TYR A 31 4.26 -5.36 -7.86
CA TYR A 31 3.10 -5.24 -8.72
C TYR A 31 3.53 -4.79 -10.12
N CYS A 32 3.32 -5.63 -11.14
CA CYS A 32 3.82 -5.38 -12.51
C CYS A 32 5.33 -5.08 -12.58
N GLY A 33 6.15 -5.75 -11.77
CA GLY A 33 7.58 -5.48 -11.68
C GLY A 33 7.94 -4.15 -10.99
N VAL A 34 6.95 -3.42 -10.46
CA VAL A 34 7.16 -2.23 -9.64
C VAL A 34 7.04 -2.60 -8.17
N LYS A 35 8.08 -2.28 -7.40
CA LYS A 35 8.09 -2.49 -5.96
C LYS A 35 7.48 -1.29 -5.24
N LEU A 36 6.59 -1.60 -4.31
CA LEU A 36 5.79 -0.65 -3.57
C LEU A 36 5.91 -0.95 -2.08
N LEU A 37 6.04 0.10 -1.28
CA LEU A 37 5.86 0.04 0.16
C LEU A 37 4.46 0.53 0.49
N ILE A 38 3.69 -0.30 1.19
CA ILE A 38 2.33 0.03 1.62
C ILE A 38 2.27 -0.09 3.15
N CYS A 39 1.96 1.02 3.80
CA CYS A 39 1.79 1.10 5.24
C CYS A 39 0.31 1.26 5.57
N GLY A 40 -0.31 0.22 6.11
CA GLY A 40 -1.72 0.19 6.51
C GLY A 40 -1.89 0.27 8.03
N ARG A 41 -2.96 0.91 8.50
CA ARG A 41 -3.41 0.81 9.90
C ARG A 41 -4.92 1.01 10.02
N ARG A 42 -5.48 0.54 11.13
CA ARG A 42 -6.82 0.93 11.58
C ARG A 42 -6.71 2.23 12.37
N GLY A 43 -7.29 3.31 11.84
CA GLY A 43 -7.50 4.55 12.57
C GLY A 43 -8.79 4.52 13.40
N GLU A 44 -9.06 5.62 14.09
CA GLU A 44 -10.25 5.75 14.96
C GLU A 44 -11.57 5.71 14.17
N HIS A 45 -11.59 6.34 12.99
CA HIS A 45 -12.80 6.49 12.17
C HIS A 45 -12.71 5.84 10.78
N ALA A 46 -11.53 5.35 10.39
CA ALA A 46 -11.31 4.78 9.06
C ALA A 46 -10.11 3.82 9.07
N TYR A 47 -10.07 2.94 8.08
CA TYR A 47 -8.86 2.22 7.70
C TYR A 47 -8.04 3.11 6.77
N ILE A 48 -6.73 3.14 6.99
CA ILE A 48 -5.80 4.04 6.30
C ILE A 48 -4.70 3.18 5.70
N ALA A 49 -4.32 3.47 4.46
CA ALA A 49 -3.11 2.96 3.85
C ALA A 49 -2.34 4.11 3.20
N LYS A 50 -1.01 4.00 3.18
CA LYS A 50 -0.16 4.91 2.42
C LYS A 50 0.72 4.11 1.48
N ILE A 51 0.71 4.49 0.21
CA ILE A 51 1.41 3.80 -0.87
C ILE A 51 2.61 4.64 -1.30
N HIS A 52 3.78 4.00 -1.37
CA HIS A 52 5.02 4.56 -1.89
C HIS A 52 5.58 3.64 -2.97
N LEU A 53 6.23 4.22 -3.98
CA LEU A 53 7.27 3.48 -4.71
C LEU A 53 8.40 3.17 -3.73
N GLU A 54 8.95 1.95 -3.78
CA GLU A 54 10.05 1.56 -2.87
C GLU A 54 11.22 2.55 -2.92
N GLU A 55 11.59 3.02 -4.13
CA GLU A 55 12.68 3.99 -4.34
C GLU A 55 12.41 5.39 -3.77
N ASP A 56 11.15 5.74 -3.53
CA ASP A 56 10.73 7.03 -2.96
C ASP A 56 10.49 6.94 -1.44
N ALA A 57 10.56 5.75 -0.85
CA ALA A 57 10.31 5.56 0.57
C ALA A 57 11.54 5.99 1.38
N PRO A 58 11.40 6.87 2.39
CA PRO A 58 12.54 7.33 3.19
C PRO A 58 13.12 6.20 4.08
N SER A 59 12.32 5.18 4.40
CA SER A 59 12.72 4.00 5.14
C SER A 59 11.67 2.88 4.98
N LEU A 60 11.94 1.72 5.57
CA LEU A 60 10.98 0.61 5.70
C LEU A 60 10.13 0.69 6.98
N HIS A 61 10.27 1.75 7.78
CA HIS A 61 9.52 1.94 9.01
C HIS A 61 8.26 2.77 8.77
N CYS A 62 7.08 2.17 8.94
CA CYS A 62 5.81 2.81 8.65
C CYS A 62 5.52 4.06 9.47
N GLY A 63 6.05 4.15 10.69
CA GLY A 63 5.95 5.38 11.51
C GLY A 63 6.66 6.58 10.87
N GLU A 64 7.78 6.36 10.17
CA GLU A 64 8.51 7.42 9.46
C GLU A 64 7.86 7.72 8.11
N VAL A 65 7.42 6.68 7.40
CA VAL A 65 6.74 6.77 6.11
C VAL A 65 5.42 7.53 6.22
N GLU A 66 4.69 7.40 7.32
CA GLU A 66 3.44 8.15 7.53
C GLU A 66 3.68 9.66 7.38
N TYR A 67 4.73 10.24 7.94
CA TYR A 67 4.95 11.69 7.88
C TYR A 67 5.66 12.17 6.60
N SER A 68 6.09 11.27 5.72
CA SER A 68 6.70 11.64 4.44
C SER A 68 5.74 12.47 3.58
N PRO A 69 6.18 13.56 2.90
CA PRO A 69 5.33 14.28 1.94
C PRO A 69 5.09 13.49 0.65
N LEU A 70 5.95 12.49 0.38
CA LEU A 70 5.81 11.58 -0.76
C LEU A 70 4.75 10.50 -0.47
N GLY A 71 4.29 9.84 -1.52
CA GLY A 71 3.31 8.75 -1.46
C GLY A 71 1.85 9.21 -1.52
N LEU A 72 0.93 8.24 -1.58
CA LEU A 72 -0.51 8.51 -1.66
C LEU A 72 -1.24 7.85 -0.49
N TYR A 73 -2.04 8.65 0.21
CA TYR A 73 -2.98 8.15 1.20
C TYR A 73 -4.22 7.54 0.57
N VAL A 74 -4.72 6.47 1.16
CA VAL A 74 -5.95 5.79 0.83
C VAL A 74 -6.77 5.65 2.11
N PHE A 75 -8.07 5.91 2.02
CA PHE A 75 -8.99 5.80 3.14
C PHE A 75 -10.12 4.83 2.78
N GLY A 76 -10.35 3.87 3.66
CA GLY A 76 -11.38 2.85 3.53
C GLY A 76 -12.32 2.81 4.74
N LYS A 77 -13.60 2.52 4.50
CA LYS A 77 -14.59 2.28 5.57
C LYS A 77 -14.43 0.90 6.23
N GLY A 78 -13.68 0.01 5.59
CA GLY A 78 -13.34 -1.34 6.03
C GLY A 78 -12.12 -1.85 5.26
N GLU A 79 -11.65 -3.04 5.60
CA GLU A 79 -10.45 -3.64 5.00
C GLU A 79 -10.58 -3.89 3.50
N GLU A 80 -11.75 -4.40 3.07
CA GLU A 80 -12.03 -4.66 1.66
C GLU A 80 -12.10 -3.36 0.84
N ASP A 81 -12.84 -2.35 1.32
CA ASP A 81 -12.93 -1.03 0.67
C ASP A 81 -11.54 -0.37 0.59
N LEU A 82 -10.72 -0.52 1.65
CA LEU A 82 -9.34 -0.04 1.63
C LEU A 82 -8.51 -0.76 0.57
N ALA A 83 -8.65 -2.07 0.43
CA ALA A 83 -7.89 -2.85 -0.54
C ALA A 83 -8.21 -2.46 -1.98
N LEU A 84 -9.50 -2.36 -2.31
CA LEU A 84 -9.96 -1.98 -3.65
C LEU A 84 -9.43 -0.60 -4.04
N LYS A 85 -9.62 0.40 -3.16
CA LYS A 85 -9.09 1.75 -3.40
C LYS A 85 -7.56 1.78 -3.46
N THR A 86 -6.90 0.93 -2.69
CA THR A 86 -5.42 0.82 -2.71
C THR A 86 -4.94 0.29 -4.06
N LEU A 87 -5.57 -0.75 -4.60
CA LEU A 87 -5.28 -1.27 -5.95
C LEU A 87 -5.47 -0.20 -7.02
N GLU A 88 -6.59 0.53 -6.98
CA GLU A 88 -6.84 1.65 -7.92
C GLU A 88 -5.74 2.71 -7.85
N LYS A 89 -5.30 3.09 -6.64
CA LYS A 89 -4.21 4.06 -6.47
C LYS A 89 -2.85 3.52 -6.89
N ILE A 90 -2.58 2.22 -6.69
CA ILE A 90 -1.37 1.56 -7.20
C ILE A 90 -1.30 1.70 -8.71
N HIS A 91 -2.39 1.36 -9.43
CA HIS A 91 -2.43 1.53 -10.89
C HIS A 91 -2.17 2.96 -11.31
N TRP A 92 -2.75 3.93 -10.62
CA TRP A 92 -2.53 5.34 -10.90
C TRP A 92 -1.07 5.78 -10.65
N VAL A 93 -0.45 5.35 -9.55
CA VAL A 93 0.96 5.63 -9.24
C VAL A 93 1.88 5.03 -10.31
N ILE A 94 1.68 3.76 -10.65
CA ILE A 94 2.50 3.08 -11.65
C ILE A 94 2.36 3.78 -13.01
N LYS A 95 1.12 4.08 -13.43
CA LYS A 95 0.88 4.77 -14.71
C LYS A 95 1.52 6.15 -14.73
N SER A 96 1.32 6.96 -13.69
CA SER A 96 1.77 8.35 -13.63
C SER A 96 3.29 8.50 -13.44
N ARG A 97 3.94 7.58 -12.73
CA ARG A 97 5.36 7.68 -12.37
C ARG A 97 6.28 6.80 -13.19
N LYS A 98 5.80 5.65 -13.67
CA LYS A 98 6.60 4.67 -14.43
C LYS A 98 6.19 4.54 -15.89
N ASN A 99 5.10 5.18 -16.30
CA ASN A 99 4.54 5.07 -17.66
C ASN A 99 4.25 3.62 -18.07
N LEU A 100 3.88 2.78 -17.09
CA LEU A 100 3.52 1.37 -17.29
C LEU A 100 2.00 1.18 -17.20
N LEU A 101 1.45 0.33 -18.06
CA LEU A 101 0.06 -0.11 -18.00
C LEU A 101 0.01 -1.52 -17.40
N CYS A 102 -0.55 -1.61 -16.20
CA CYS A 102 -0.88 -2.86 -15.55
C CYS A 102 -2.27 -3.33 -15.99
N GLY A 103 -2.42 -4.62 -16.33
CA GLY A 103 -3.73 -5.23 -16.55
C GLY A 103 -4.58 -5.20 -15.27
N ALA A 104 -5.86 -4.87 -15.41
CA ALA A 104 -6.85 -4.78 -14.33
C ALA A 104 -7.32 -6.14 -13.82
#